data_AF-A0A6C0HLQ7-F1
#
_entry.id   AF-A0A6C0HLQ7-F1
#
_cell.length_a   1.000
_cell.length_b   1.000
_cell.length_c   1.000
_cell.angle_alpha   90.00
_cell.angle_beta   90.00
_cell.angle_gamma   90.00
#
_symmetry.space_group_name_H-M   'P 1'
#
loop_
_entity.id
_entity.type
_entity.pdbx_description
1 polymer ?
#
loop_
_entity_poly.entity_id
_entity_poly.type
_entity_poly.pdbx_seq_one_letter_code
_entity_poly.pdbx_strand_id
1 'polypeptide(L)'
;MGNSTSHPSHLKFILINQKATATRLLQDAEDIDGYLDVCEQDRMNQLSRKRTIYAANSISPDDYLHYHSVLEQAIPHIPPRLRMDLKDVSIVPLMPSADGGMPHTRPHSIIAVPRLQHLTDTGTIIHELWHIHQRTYKDSWTRIFALLGWTEWTGRLPSFLEVNRRINPDTMDAPLWAYQNTWVPVPVFRDVSQPNVSEVDIWFYHINDEYHLKKIPRVMAEYHPGLPQVAYEHPREIGAYLLSDPKKYPDSPVLRDMIGAVGKLSLPIE
;
A
#
# COMPACT_ATOMS: atom_id res chain seq x y z
N MET A 1 -2.89 38.08 12.38
CA MET A 1 -1.79 37.77 11.43
C MET A 1 -1.16 36.48 11.90
N GLY A 2 -1.58 35.35 11.34
CA GLY A 2 -1.08 34.03 11.72
C GLY A 2 0.24 33.77 11.01
N ASN A 3 1.31 33.54 11.78
CA ASN A 3 2.56 33.03 11.26
C ASN A 3 2.30 31.63 10.69
N SER A 4 2.14 31.54 9.36
CA SER A 4 2.30 30.28 8.65
C SER A 4 3.75 29.85 8.84
N THR A 5 4.00 28.99 9.83
CA THR A 5 5.26 28.28 9.94
C THR A 5 5.31 27.30 8.79
N SER A 6 5.82 27.74 7.63
CA SER A 6 6.08 26.87 6.50
C SER A 6 7.10 25.83 6.94
N HIS A 7 6.64 24.64 7.32
CA HIS A 7 7.54 23.52 7.55
C HIS A 7 8.30 23.24 6.24
N PRO A 8 9.64 23.16 6.28
CA PRO A 8 10.43 22.87 5.08
C PRO A 8 9.96 21.53 4.50
N SER A 9 9.69 21.50 3.19
CA SER A 9 9.40 20.28 2.46
C SER A 9 10.67 19.79 1.80
N HIS A 10 11.06 18.54 2.07
CA HIS A 10 12.12 17.84 1.35
C HIS A 10 11.55 16.94 0.25
N LEU A 11 10.26 16.61 0.35
CA LEU A 11 9.56 15.78 -0.62
C LEU A 11 9.51 16.45 -1.99
N LYS A 12 9.91 15.68 -3.01
CA LYS A 12 9.83 16.01 -4.43
C LYS A 12 9.28 14.81 -5.18
N PHE A 13 8.29 15.06 -6.03
CA PHE A 13 7.83 14.05 -6.96
C PHE A 13 8.64 14.11 -8.25
N ILE A 14 9.05 12.95 -8.75
CA ILE A 14 9.73 12.82 -10.04
C ILE A 14 8.80 11.99 -10.94
N LEU A 15 7.96 12.67 -11.72
CA LEU A 15 7.12 12.00 -12.73
C LEU A 15 7.99 11.54 -13.90
N ILE A 16 8.11 10.23 -14.07
CA ILE A 16 8.99 9.65 -15.08
C ILE A 16 8.29 9.65 -16.44
N ASN A 17 8.76 10.50 -17.36
CA ASN A 17 8.20 10.62 -18.71
C ASN A 17 8.92 9.78 -19.77
N GLN A 18 10.16 9.36 -19.50
CA GLN A 18 10.95 8.53 -20.41
C GLN A 18 10.74 7.05 -20.10
N LYS A 19 10.15 6.31 -21.04
CA LYS A 19 9.87 4.87 -20.91
C LYS A 19 11.11 4.06 -20.53
N ALA A 20 12.28 4.35 -21.12
CA ALA A 20 13.51 3.63 -20.82
C ALA A 20 13.96 3.83 -19.35
N THR A 21 13.81 5.03 -18.81
CA THR A 21 14.11 5.33 -17.40
C THR A 21 13.11 4.63 -16.47
N ALA A 22 11.81 4.67 -16.81
CA ALA A 22 10.78 3.96 -16.07
C ALA A 22 11.02 2.43 -16.05
N THR A 23 11.35 1.84 -17.21
CA THR A 23 11.70 0.41 -17.30
C THR A 23 12.89 0.06 -16.42
N ARG A 24 13.95 0.89 -16.41
CA ARG A 24 15.11 0.67 -15.54
C ARG A 24 14.73 0.70 -14.07
N LEU A 25 13.98 1.72 -13.64
CA LEU A 25 13.53 1.82 -12.24
C LEU A 25 12.69 0.61 -11.80
N LEU A 26 11.83 0.11 -12.68
CA LEU A 26 11.05 -1.11 -12.40
C LEU A 26 11.93 -2.36 -12.34
N GLN A 27 12.96 -2.46 -13.19
CA GLN A 27 13.92 -3.56 -13.14
C GLN A 27 14.76 -3.51 -11.85
N ASP A 28 15.27 -2.34 -11.47
CA ASP A 28 16.03 -2.16 -10.23
C ASP A 28 15.18 -2.54 -9.00
N ALA A 29 13.88 -2.22 -9.03
CA ALA A 29 12.93 -2.67 -8.00
C ALA A 29 12.71 -4.19 -8.00
N GLU A 30 12.57 -4.78 -9.19
CA GLU A 30 12.42 -6.24 -9.36
C GLU A 30 13.64 -7.00 -8.86
N ASP A 31 14.84 -6.49 -9.09
CA ASP A 31 16.09 -7.10 -8.62
C ASP A 31 16.18 -7.15 -7.08
N ILE A 32 15.35 -6.38 -6.37
CA ILE A 32 15.29 -6.34 -4.91
C ILE A 32 14.17 -7.21 -4.36
N ASP A 33 12.95 -7.07 -4.88
CA ASP A 33 11.78 -7.72 -4.30
C ASP A 33 11.32 -8.99 -5.04
N GLY A 34 11.78 -9.21 -6.27
CA GLY A 34 11.43 -10.37 -7.09
C GLY A 34 9.93 -10.51 -7.34
N TYR A 35 9.15 -9.42 -7.26
CA TYR A 35 7.69 -9.48 -7.29
C TYR A 35 7.13 -10.19 -8.53
N LEU A 36 7.60 -9.83 -9.72
CA LEU A 36 7.11 -10.43 -10.97
C LEU A 36 7.55 -11.88 -11.08
N ASP A 37 8.78 -12.21 -10.69
CA ASP A 37 9.28 -13.58 -10.69
C ASP A 37 8.45 -14.48 -9.75
N VAL A 38 8.18 -14.03 -8.53
CA VAL A 38 7.34 -14.75 -7.57
C VAL A 38 5.91 -14.91 -8.11
N CYS A 39 5.34 -13.87 -8.74
CA CYS A 39 4.04 -13.97 -9.39
C CYS A 39 4.02 -14.94 -10.58
N GLU A 40 5.11 -15.06 -11.35
CA GLU A 40 5.21 -15.98 -12.48
C GLU A 40 5.34 -17.44 -12.03
N GLN A 41 6.07 -17.68 -10.94
CA GLN A 41 6.25 -19.01 -10.35
C GLN A 41 5.00 -19.50 -9.60
N ASP A 42 4.18 -18.59 -9.07
CA ASP A 42 2.91 -18.94 -8.44
C ASP A 42 1.78 -19.08 -9.47
N ARG A 43 1.22 -20.29 -9.59
CA ARG A 43 0.19 -20.61 -10.59
C ARG A 43 -1.00 -19.66 -10.55
N MET A 44 -1.55 -19.36 -9.37
CA MET A 44 -2.77 -18.57 -9.25
C MET A 44 -2.51 -17.11 -9.59
N ASN A 45 -1.38 -16.57 -9.13
CA ASN A 45 -0.96 -15.21 -9.45
C ASN A 45 -0.63 -15.05 -10.94
N GLN A 46 0.07 -16.01 -11.56
CA GLN A 46 0.33 -16.04 -12.99
C GLN A 46 -0.97 -16.04 -13.81
N LEU A 47 -1.93 -16.92 -13.46
CA LEU A 47 -3.23 -16.99 -14.13
C LEU A 47 -4.01 -15.68 -14.00
N SER A 48 -4.04 -15.10 -12.80
CA SER A 48 -4.75 -13.84 -12.51
C SER A 48 -4.22 -12.64 -13.30
N ARG A 49 -2.95 -12.71 -13.73
CA ARG A 49 -2.23 -11.66 -14.44
C ARG A 49 -2.03 -11.94 -15.92
N LYS A 50 -2.55 -13.06 -16.47
CA LYS A 50 -2.38 -13.46 -17.87
C LYS A 50 -2.86 -12.41 -18.90
N ARG A 51 -3.80 -11.55 -18.52
CA ARG A 51 -4.34 -10.47 -19.36
C ARG A 51 -3.88 -9.07 -18.92
N THR A 52 -2.97 -9.01 -17.97
CA THR A 52 -2.37 -7.77 -17.45
C THR A 52 -0.98 -7.61 -18.04
N ILE A 53 -0.53 -6.36 -18.16
CA ILE A 53 0.82 -6.06 -18.63
C ILE A 53 1.46 -5.20 -17.55
N TYR A 54 2.35 -5.77 -16.76
CA TYR A 54 3.16 -5.00 -15.82
C TYR A 54 4.38 -4.46 -16.56
N ALA A 55 4.26 -3.28 -17.15
CA ALA A 55 5.36 -2.63 -17.87
C ALA A 55 5.22 -1.11 -17.80
N ALA A 56 6.35 -0.42 -17.90
CA ALA A 56 6.39 1.03 -18.04
C ALA A 56 5.58 1.49 -19.27
N ASN A 57 4.76 2.52 -19.08
CA ASN A 57 4.02 3.18 -20.13
C ASN A 57 4.66 4.53 -20.49
N SER A 58 4.43 4.96 -21.73
CA SER A 58 4.76 6.32 -22.14
C SER A 58 3.63 7.27 -21.75
N ILE A 59 3.96 8.51 -21.43
CA ILE A 59 2.99 9.57 -21.15
C ILE A 59 3.09 10.65 -22.22
N SER A 60 1.96 11.23 -22.59
CA SER A 60 1.94 12.36 -23.52
C SER A 60 2.56 13.59 -22.85
N PRO A 61 3.11 14.56 -23.62
CA PRO A 61 3.60 15.82 -23.06
C PRO A 61 2.52 16.58 -22.27
N ASP A 62 1.27 16.55 -22.75
CA ASP A 62 0.14 17.23 -22.09
C ASP A 62 -0.22 16.56 -20.75
N ASP A 63 -0.29 15.22 -20.72
CA ASP A 63 -0.50 14.47 -19.48
C ASP A 63 0.64 14.73 -18.50
N TYR A 64 1.89 14.73 -18.97
CA TYR A 64 3.04 15.02 -18.12
C TYR A 64 2.91 16.37 -17.42
N LEU A 65 2.63 17.45 -18.17
CA LEU A 65 2.46 18.78 -17.61
C LEU A 65 1.27 18.84 -16.64
N HIS A 66 0.15 18.21 -17.01
CA HIS A 66 -1.04 18.17 -16.16
C HIS A 66 -0.77 17.48 -14.83
N TYR A 67 -0.31 16.22 -14.85
CA TYR A 67 -0.11 15.43 -13.63
C TYR A 67 1.08 15.91 -12.81
N HIS A 68 2.12 16.48 -13.44
CA HIS A 68 3.18 17.15 -12.71
C HIS A 68 2.63 18.34 -11.91
N SER A 69 1.77 19.17 -12.51
CA SER A 69 1.11 20.28 -11.80
C SER A 69 0.23 19.80 -10.65
N VAL A 70 -0.52 18.71 -10.85
CA VAL A 70 -1.33 18.07 -9.79
C VAL A 70 -0.46 17.62 -8.61
N LEU A 71 0.67 16.96 -8.88
CA LEU A 71 1.59 16.50 -7.84
C LEU A 71 2.18 17.67 -7.03
N GLU A 72 2.59 18.74 -7.70
CA GLU A 72 3.10 19.95 -7.02
C GLU A 72 2.03 20.62 -6.15
N GLN A 73 0.77 20.67 -6.63
CA GLN A 73 -0.36 21.22 -5.89
C GLN A 73 -0.77 20.35 -4.70
N ALA A 74 -0.50 19.04 -4.73
CA ALA A 74 -0.77 18.14 -3.61
C ALA A 74 0.18 18.37 -2.44
N ILE A 75 1.43 18.81 -2.68
CA ILE A 75 2.49 18.90 -1.65
C ILE A 75 2.02 19.64 -0.39
N PRO A 76 1.44 20.85 -0.44
CA PRO A 76 1.00 21.57 0.77
C PRO A 76 0.02 20.79 1.66
N HIS A 77 -0.75 19.87 1.08
CA HIS A 77 -1.75 19.06 1.77
C HIS A 77 -1.18 17.75 2.34
N ILE A 78 0.04 17.38 1.96
CA ILE A 78 0.71 16.18 2.47
C ILE A 78 1.12 16.38 3.94
N PRO A 79 0.87 15.39 4.82
CA PRO A 79 1.30 15.42 6.21
C PRO A 79 2.75 15.90 6.39
N PRO A 80 3.04 16.82 7.33
CA PRO A 80 4.39 17.33 7.56
C PRO A 80 5.44 16.23 7.73
N ARG A 81 5.07 15.14 8.41
CA ARG A 81 5.94 13.99 8.61
C ARG A 81 6.45 13.43 7.28
N LEU A 82 5.55 13.15 6.35
CA LEU A 82 5.91 12.61 5.03
C LEU A 82 6.75 13.61 4.23
N ARG A 83 6.43 14.91 4.31
CA ARG A 83 7.20 15.97 3.63
C ARG A 83 8.63 16.13 4.14
N MET A 84 8.86 15.87 5.42
CA MET A 84 10.15 16.03 6.07
C MET A 84 11.04 14.78 5.93
N ASP A 85 10.41 13.61 6.07
CA ASP A 85 11.10 12.31 6.13
C ASP A 85 11.37 11.75 4.72
N LEU A 86 10.46 11.98 3.77
CA LEU A 86 10.63 11.55 2.38
C LEU A 86 11.30 12.64 1.54
N LYS A 87 12.11 12.21 0.57
CA LYS A 87 12.85 13.08 -0.35
C LYS A 87 12.31 12.91 -1.76
N ASP A 88 13.05 12.21 -2.62
CA ASP A 88 12.65 11.98 -3.99
C ASP A 88 11.75 10.74 -4.06
N VAL A 89 10.54 10.93 -4.60
CA VAL A 89 9.57 9.86 -4.84
C VAL A 89 9.32 9.77 -6.34
N SER A 90 9.67 8.64 -6.94
CA SER A 90 9.50 8.43 -8.37
C SER A 90 8.10 7.95 -8.68
N ILE A 91 7.39 8.66 -9.56
CA ILE A 91 6.08 8.24 -10.07
C ILE A 91 6.32 7.56 -11.42
N VAL A 92 6.10 6.26 -11.47
CA VAL A 92 6.33 5.44 -12.68
C VAL A 92 4.98 5.09 -13.32
N PRO A 93 4.66 5.66 -14.49
CA PRO A 93 3.46 5.28 -15.23
C PRO A 93 3.57 3.84 -15.72
N LEU A 94 2.56 3.03 -15.41
CA LEU A 94 2.43 1.65 -15.90
C LEU A 94 1.41 1.56 -17.02
N MET A 95 1.39 0.43 -17.72
CA MET A 95 0.29 0.10 -18.63
C MET A 95 -1.03 0.04 -17.83
N PRO A 96 -2.17 0.51 -18.38
CA PRO A 96 -3.43 0.63 -17.63
C PRO A 96 -4.02 -0.67 -17.06
N SER A 97 -3.56 -1.83 -17.54
CA SER A 97 -4.01 -3.14 -17.07
C SER A 97 -3.15 -3.72 -15.94
N ALA A 98 -2.01 -3.10 -15.59
CA ALA A 98 -1.12 -3.58 -14.53
C ALA A 98 -1.87 -3.65 -13.18
N ASP A 99 -1.75 -4.78 -12.49
CA ASP A 99 -2.28 -5.04 -11.14
C ASP A 99 -3.71 -4.53 -10.88
N GLY A 100 -4.60 -4.80 -11.83
CA GLY A 100 -6.02 -4.45 -11.68
C GLY A 100 -6.31 -2.95 -11.80
N GLY A 101 -5.31 -2.15 -12.18
CA GLY A 101 -5.40 -0.71 -12.34
C GLY A 101 -5.05 0.09 -11.08
N MET A 102 -4.68 -0.56 -9.98
CA MET A 102 -4.41 0.12 -8.71
C MET A 102 -2.95 0.58 -8.59
N PRO A 103 -2.71 1.81 -8.09
CA PRO A 103 -1.38 2.21 -7.64
C PRO A 103 -0.88 1.27 -6.54
N HIS A 104 0.45 1.15 -6.45
CA HIS A 104 1.12 0.44 -5.37
C HIS A 104 2.58 0.90 -5.31
N THR A 105 3.28 0.51 -4.24
CA THR A 105 4.68 0.89 -4.07
C THR A 105 5.64 -0.24 -4.41
N ARG A 106 6.82 0.15 -4.89
CA ARG A 106 7.96 -0.73 -5.13
C ARG A 106 9.18 -0.20 -4.36
N PRO A 107 10.27 -0.98 -4.21
CA PRO A 107 11.53 -0.50 -3.66
C PRO A 107 12.01 0.83 -4.27
N HIS A 108 12.92 1.52 -3.58
CA HIS A 108 13.47 2.83 -4.01
C HIS A 108 12.45 3.98 -4.09
N SER A 109 11.44 3.99 -3.22
CA SER A 109 10.45 5.08 -3.16
C SER A 109 9.73 5.29 -4.50
N ILE A 110 9.35 4.18 -5.15
CA ILE A 110 8.60 4.18 -6.40
C ILE A 110 7.12 4.02 -6.08
N ILE A 111 6.29 4.90 -6.64
CA ILE A 111 4.86 4.68 -6.78
C ILE A 111 4.61 4.28 -8.24
N ALA A 112 4.16 3.05 -8.45
CA ALA A 112 3.85 2.53 -9.77
C ALA A 112 2.36 2.77 -10.05
N VAL A 113 2.03 3.47 -11.14
CA VAL A 113 0.69 4.03 -11.37
C VAL A 113 0.14 3.54 -12.72
N PRO A 114 -0.76 2.54 -12.73
CA PRO A 114 -1.39 2.07 -13.97
C PRO A 114 -2.27 3.13 -14.64
N ARG A 115 -2.93 3.98 -13.85
CA ARG A 115 -3.82 5.04 -14.35
C ARG A 115 -3.49 6.35 -13.66
N LEU A 116 -2.97 7.31 -14.42
CA LEU A 116 -2.53 8.60 -13.87
C LEU A 116 -3.66 9.38 -13.21
N GLN A 117 -4.92 9.10 -13.55
CA GLN A 117 -6.10 9.70 -12.91
C GLN A 117 -6.11 9.50 -11.39
N HIS A 118 -5.48 8.43 -10.87
CA HIS A 118 -5.34 8.23 -9.42
C HIS A 118 -4.55 9.33 -8.73
N LEU A 119 -3.65 10.02 -9.45
CA LEU A 119 -2.90 11.16 -8.91
C LEU A 119 -3.77 12.39 -8.67
N THR A 120 -4.98 12.46 -9.23
CA THR A 120 -5.91 13.56 -8.96
C THR A 120 -6.54 13.48 -7.57
N ASP A 121 -6.48 12.32 -6.93
CA ASP A 121 -6.91 12.15 -5.54
C ASP A 121 -5.71 12.26 -4.60
N THR A 122 -5.68 13.35 -3.82
CA THR A 122 -4.64 13.58 -2.81
C THR A 122 -4.64 12.50 -1.73
N GLY A 123 -5.81 11.92 -1.40
CA GLY A 123 -5.91 10.82 -0.45
C GLY A 123 -5.12 9.60 -0.93
N THR A 124 -5.31 9.19 -2.19
CA THR A 124 -4.53 8.14 -2.84
C THR A 124 -3.03 8.44 -2.83
N ILE A 125 -2.60 9.67 -3.15
CA ILE A 125 -1.17 10.02 -3.07
C ILE A 125 -0.61 9.84 -1.65
N ILE A 126 -1.33 10.34 -0.64
CA ILE A 126 -0.90 10.23 0.76
C ILE A 126 -0.85 8.77 1.21
N HIS A 127 -1.81 7.95 0.78
CA HIS A 127 -1.85 6.51 1.02
C HIS A 127 -0.56 5.82 0.55
N GLU A 128 -0.20 6.03 -0.72
CA GLU A 128 1.03 5.45 -1.30
C GLU A 128 2.31 5.99 -0.64
N LEU A 129 2.33 7.26 -0.25
CA LEU A 129 3.46 7.82 0.51
C LEU A 129 3.63 7.18 1.89
N TRP A 130 2.53 6.81 2.55
CA TRP A 130 2.62 6.06 3.81
C TRP A 130 3.22 4.69 3.60
N HIS A 131 2.91 3.99 2.50
CA HIS A 131 3.58 2.73 2.17
C HIS A 131 5.09 2.90 1.95
N ILE A 132 5.51 3.93 1.22
CA ILE A 132 6.93 4.26 1.07
C ILE A 132 7.57 4.49 2.44
N HIS A 133 6.97 5.35 3.26
CA HIS A 133 7.48 5.67 4.60
C HIS A 133 7.53 4.42 5.50
N GLN A 134 6.51 3.56 5.45
CA GLN A 134 6.48 2.29 6.18
C GLN A 134 7.63 1.36 5.77
N ARG A 135 7.93 1.28 4.47
CA ARG A 135 9.04 0.49 3.94
C ARG A 135 10.40 1.08 4.31
N THR A 136 10.57 2.40 4.17
CA THR A 136 11.81 3.12 4.49
C THR A 136 12.15 3.02 5.98
N TYR A 137 11.16 3.13 6.85
CA TYR A 137 11.33 3.12 8.31
C TYR A 137 10.81 1.82 8.94
N LYS A 138 11.06 0.67 8.29
CA LYS A 138 10.52 -0.66 8.65
C LYS A 138 10.60 -0.94 10.15
N ASP A 139 11.78 -0.82 10.77
CA ASP A 139 11.97 -1.13 12.19
C ASP A 139 11.08 -0.30 13.13
N SER A 140 10.87 0.98 12.80
CA SER A 140 10.00 1.85 13.58
C SER A 140 8.55 1.45 13.42
N TRP A 141 8.12 1.13 12.20
CA TRP A 141 6.76 0.67 11.93
C TRP A 141 6.48 -0.71 12.51
N THR A 142 7.41 -1.65 12.45
CA THR A 142 7.28 -2.96 13.10
C THR A 142 7.05 -2.80 14.60
N ARG A 143 7.75 -1.86 15.26
CA ARG A 143 7.48 -1.54 16.69
C ARG A 143 6.10 -0.93 16.90
N ILE A 144 5.69 0.01 16.05
CA ILE A 144 4.35 0.62 16.13
C ILE A 144 3.26 -0.43 15.94
N PHE A 145 3.39 -1.28 14.93
CA PHE A 145 2.47 -2.37 14.65
C PHE A 145 2.41 -3.38 15.81
N ALA A 146 3.56 -3.73 16.41
CA ALA A 146 3.60 -4.58 17.60
C ALA A 146 2.81 -3.97 18.78
N LEU A 147 2.91 -2.66 19.01
CA LEU A 147 2.09 -1.96 20.01
C LEU A 147 0.59 -2.03 19.70
N LEU A 148 0.24 -2.03 18.42
CA LEU A 148 -1.14 -2.19 17.93
C LEU A 148 -1.59 -3.66 17.85
N GLY A 149 -0.78 -4.60 18.37
CA GLY A 149 -1.08 -6.03 18.42
C GLY A 149 -0.74 -6.80 17.15
N TRP A 150 0.00 -6.23 16.20
CA TRP A 150 0.38 -6.87 14.95
C TRP A 150 1.84 -7.34 14.96
N THR A 151 2.08 -8.56 14.50
CA THR A 151 3.42 -9.14 14.35
C THR A 151 3.59 -9.79 12.98
N GLU A 152 4.80 -9.75 12.41
CA GLU A 152 5.09 -10.54 11.20
C GLU A 152 4.91 -12.03 11.53
N TRP A 153 4.23 -12.77 10.66
CA TRP A 153 3.93 -14.18 10.87
C TRP A 153 4.67 -15.05 9.87
N THR A 154 5.52 -15.94 10.38
CA THR A 154 6.35 -16.85 9.59
C THR A 154 5.84 -18.31 9.60
N GLY A 155 4.61 -18.51 10.09
CA GLY A 155 3.96 -19.80 10.08
C GLY A 155 3.57 -20.26 8.67
N ARG A 156 2.88 -21.39 8.60
CA ARG A 156 2.40 -21.96 7.33
C ARG A 156 0.89 -21.82 7.24
N LEU A 157 0.41 -21.29 6.13
CA LEU A 157 -1.01 -21.33 5.82
C LEU A 157 -1.44 -22.77 5.45
N PRO A 158 -2.70 -23.15 5.69
CA PRO A 158 -3.30 -24.30 5.04
C PRO A 158 -3.12 -24.23 3.52
N SER A 159 -2.86 -25.36 2.87
CA SER A 159 -2.51 -25.40 1.44
C SER A 159 -3.52 -24.68 0.54
N PHE A 160 -4.81 -24.75 0.88
CA PHE A 160 -5.84 -24.02 0.13
C PHE A 160 -5.63 -22.50 0.19
N LEU A 161 -5.32 -21.94 1.37
CA LEU A 161 -5.10 -20.51 1.53
C LEU A 161 -3.80 -20.08 0.87
N GLU A 162 -2.72 -20.85 1.05
CA GLU A 162 -1.42 -20.51 0.45
C GLU A 162 -1.51 -20.45 -1.08
N VAL A 163 -2.06 -21.50 -1.71
CA VAL A 163 -2.12 -21.61 -3.18
C VAL A 163 -3.06 -20.57 -3.81
N ASN A 164 -4.11 -20.14 -3.11
CA ASN A 164 -5.10 -19.21 -3.64
C ASN A 164 -4.89 -17.76 -3.17
N ARG A 165 -3.76 -17.47 -2.52
CA ARG A 165 -3.43 -16.14 -2.03
C ARG A 165 -2.97 -15.22 -3.17
N ARG A 166 -3.45 -13.98 -3.20
CA ARG A 166 -2.88 -12.93 -4.05
C ARG A 166 -1.57 -12.43 -3.45
N ILE A 167 -0.53 -12.38 -4.26
CA ILE A 167 0.74 -11.71 -3.93
C ILE A 167 0.57 -10.20 -4.19
N ASN A 168 0.97 -9.39 -3.20
CA ASN A 168 0.91 -7.93 -3.21
C ASN A 168 2.33 -7.32 -3.12
N PRO A 169 2.75 -6.45 -4.06
CA PRO A 169 4.07 -5.84 -4.05
C PRO A 169 4.39 -5.03 -2.78
N ASP A 170 3.38 -4.49 -2.09
CA ASP A 170 3.55 -3.72 -0.83
C ASP A 170 3.95 -4.59 0.36
N THR A 171 3.86 -5.91 0.21
CA THR A 171 4.10 -6.91 1.26
C THR A 171 5.22 -7.89 0.95
N MET A 172 5.97 -7.71 -0.14
CA MET A 172 7.00 -8.69 -0.54
C MET A 172 8.02 -8.99 0.56
N ASP A 173 8.36 -7.99 1.38
CA ASP A 173 9.31 -8.14 2.48
C ASP A 173 8.69 -8.65 3.80
N ALA A 174 7.36 -8.68 3.89
CA ALA A 174 6.61 -9.18 5.05
C ALA A 174 5.21 -9.68 4.60
N PRO A 175 5.13 -10.87 3.96
CA PRO A 175 3.93 -11.27 3.21
C PRO A 175 2.73 -11.62 4.08
N LEU A 176 2.94 -11.93 5.37
CA LEU A 176 1.91 -12.35 6.30
C LEU A 176 2.13 -11.68 7.66
N TRP A 177 1.02 -11.25 8.26
CA TRP A 177 0.98 -10.61 9.58
C TRP A 177 -0.09 -11.28 10.44
N ALA A 178 0.17 -11.40 11.73
CA ALA A 178 -0.79 -11.89 12.71
C ALA A 178 -1.26 -10.76 13.61
N TYR A 179 -2.57 -10.61 13.74
CA TYR A 179 -3.19 -9.77 14.76
C TYR A 179 -3.40 -10.58 16.04
N GLN A 180 -2.87 -10.06 17.15
CA GLN A 180 -2.90 -10.64 18.49
C GLN A 180 -2.47 -12.10 18.52
N ASN A 181 -1.51 -12.49 17.66
CA ASN A 181 -1.05 -13.87 17.46
C ASN A 181 -2.20 -14.87 17.23
N THR A 182 -3.33 -14.41 16.70
CA THR A 182 -4.56 -15.20 16.54
C THR A 182 -5.02 -15.22 15.10
N TRP A 183 -5.11 -14.04 14.46
CA TRP A 183 -5.71 -13.91 13.13
C TRP A 183 -4.69 -13.47 12.09
N VAL A 184 -4.55 -14.25 11.02
CA VAL A 184 -3.72 -13.91 9.85
C VAL A 184 -4.66 -13.52 8.71
N PRO A 185 -4.68 -12.25 8.29
CA PRO A 185 -5.38 -11.86 7.08
C PRO A 185 -4.68 -12.46 5.86
N VAL A 186 -5.48 -12.98 4.93
CA VAL A 186 -5.01 -13.63 3.71
C VAL A 186 -5.84 -13.08 2.55
N PRO A 187 -5.24 -12.33 1.61
CA PRO A 187 -5.94 -11.92 0.39
C PRO A 187 -6.16 -13.14 -0.51
N VAL A 188 -7.39 -13.62 -0.65
CA VAL A 188 -7.73 -14.79 -1.47
C VAL A 188 -8.50 -14.37 -2.71
N PHE A 189 -8.15 -14.92 -3.88
CA PHE A 189 -8.92 -14.66 -5.10
C PHE A 189 -10.39 -15.07 -4.92
N ARG A 190 -11.31 -14.18 -5.27
CA ARG A 190 -12.76 -14.40 -5.10
C ARG A 190 -13.24 -15.63 -5.88
N ASP A 191 -12.79 -15.75 -7.13
CA ASP A 191 -13.01 -16.93 -7.97
C ASP A 191 -11.68 -17.66 -8.17
N VAL A 192 -11.49 -18.78 -7.47
CA VAL A 192 -10.28 -19.62 -7.59
C VAL A 192 -10.23 -20.42 -8.89
N SER A 193 -11.34 -20.52 -9.63
CA SER A 193 -11.37 -21.18 -10.95
C SER A 193 -10.93 -20.22 -12.07
N GLN A 194 -11.21 -18.93 -11.89
CA GLN A 194 -10.86 -17.84 -12.81
C GLN A 194 -10.32 -16.65 -12.02
N PRO A 195 -9.11 -16.75 -11.43
CA PRO A 195 -8.60 -15.71 -10.56
C PRO A 195 -8.43 -14.41 -11.33
N ASN A 196 -8.74 -13.29 -10.68
CA ASN A 196 -8.58 -11.95 -11.21
C ASN A 196 -7.87 -11.10 -10.15
N VAL A 197 -6.78 -10.43 -10.51
CA VAL A 197 -5.96 -9.63 -9.59
C VAL A 197 -6.75 -8.50 -8.91
N SER A 198 -7.81 -8.00 -9.55
CA SER A 198 -8.69 -6.97 -8.98
C SER A 198 -9.84 -7.53 -8.13
N GLU A 199 -10.02 -8.85 -8.07
CA GLU A 199 -11.15 -9.50 -7.38
C GLU A 199 -10.65 -10.42 -6.27
N VAL A 200 -10.39 -9.80 -5.13
CA VAL A 200 -9.82 -10.46 -3.95
C VAL A 200 -10.67 -10.15 -2.73
N ASP A 201 -10.85 -11.14 -1.88
CA ASP A 201 -11.48 -10.98 -0.58
C ASP A 201 -10.44 -11.28 0.52
N ILE A 202 -10.46 -10.51 1.61
CA ILE A 202 -9.57 -10.78 2.75
C ILE A 202 -10.23 -11.82 3.66
N TRP A 203 -9.63 -13.00 3.72
CA TRP A 203 -10.01 -14.07 4.65
C TRP A 203 -9.11 -14.02 5.89
N PHE A 204 -9.56 -14.54 7.01
CA PHE A 204 -8.84 -14.45 8.29
C PHE A 204 -8.62 -15.85 8.83
N TYR A 205 -7.38 -16.33 8.75
CA TYR A 205 -6.97 -17.63 9.27
C TYR A 205 -6.71 -17.55 10.77
N HIS A 206 -7.32 -18.45 11.54
CA HIS A 206 -7.10 -18.57 12.97
C HIS A 206 -5.93 -19.53 13.23
N ILE A 207 -4.85 -19.02 13.83
CA ILE A 207 -3.59 -19.76 13.96
C ILE A 207 -3.73 -21.05 14.79
N ASN A 208 -4.42 -20.99 15.94
CA ASN A 208 -4.45 -22.11 16.89
C ASN A 208 -5.50 -23.17 16.53
N ASP A 209 -6.72 -22.74 16.22
CA ASP A 209 -7.84 -23.62 15.90
C ASP A 209 -7.92 -24.03 14.40
N GLU A 210 -6.99 -23.54 13.57
CA GLU A 210 -6.79 -23.92 12.16
C GLU A 210 -8.02 -23.78 11.24
N TYR A 211 -8.95 -22.87 11.55
CA TYR A 211 -10.07 -22.51 10.67
C TYR A 211 -9.89 -21.12 10.05
N HIS A 212 -10.78 -20.72 9.15
CA HIS A 212 -10.79 -19.37 8.61
C HIS A 212 -12.19 -18.74 8.60
N LEU A 213 -12.22 -17.42 8.66
CA LEU A 213 -13.41 -16.61 8.46
C LEU A 213 -13.30 -15.82 7.16
N LYS A 214 -14.42 -15.61 6.46
CA LYS A 214 -14.50 -14.72 5.28
C LYS A 214 -14.91 -13.28 5.63
N LYS A 215 -15.16 -13.03 6.92
CA LYS A 215 -15.55 -11.74 7.47
C LYS A 215 -14.53 -11.32 8.51
N ILE A 216 -14.42 -10.01 8.72
CA ILE A 216 -13.54 -9.41 9.71
C ILE A 216 -13.88 -10.00 11.10
N PRO A 217 -12.90 -10.57 11.83
CA PRO A 217 -13.09 -11.04 13.19
C PRO A 217 -13.63 -9.93 14.10
N ARG A 218 -14.56 -10.25 15.01
CA ARG A 218 -15.23 -9.26 15.86
C ARG A 218 -14.24 -8.37 16.63
N VAL A 219 -13.20 -8.98 17.19
CA VAL A 219 -12.14 -8.28 17.93
C VAL A 219 -11.41 -7.24 17.08
N MET A 220 -11.21 -7.52 15.79
CA MET A 220 -10.58 -6.58 14.86
C MET A 220 -11.55 -5.46 14.47
N ALA A 221 -12.80 -5.81 14.15
CA ALA A 221 -13.83 -4.84 13.75
C ALA A 221 -14.18 -3.84 14.87
N GLU A 222 -14.17 -4.28 16.13
CA GLU A 222 -14.38 -3.42 17.31
C GLU A 222 -13.23 -2.42 17.49
N TYR A 223 -11.99 -2.82 17.22
CA TYR A 223 -10.82 -1.94 17.39
C TYR A 223 -10.55 -1.03 16.17
N HIS A 224 -11.00 -1.42 14.97
CA HIS A 224 -10.81 -0.69 13.72
C HIS A 224 -12.17 -0.33 13.04
N PRO A 225 -13.07 0.38 13.72
CA PRO A 225 -14.42 0.62 13.20
C PRO A 225 -14.38 1.44 11.91
N GLY A 226 -15.25 1.08 10.96
CA GLY A 226 -15.47 1.83 9.72
C GLY A 226 -14.47 1.56 8.59
N LEU A 227 -13.36 0.85 8.84
CA LEU A 227 -12.44 0.47 7.76
C LEU A 227 -13.10 -0.50 6.76
N PRO A 228 -12.85 -0.34 5.45
CA PRO A 228 -13.31 -1.30 4.46
C PRO A 228 -12.56 -2.63 4.61
N GLN A 229 -13.17 -3.75 4.20
CA GLN A 229 -12.58 -5.08 4.36
C GLN A 229 -11.19 -5.21 3.71
N VAL A 230 -10.97 -4.54 2.57
CA VAL A 230 -9.67 -4.52 1.88
C VAL A 230 -8.55 -3.92 2.73
N ALA A 231 -8.86 -3.00 3.65
CA ALA A 231 -7.86 -2.38 4.52
C ALA A 231 -7.21 -3.38 5.48
N TYR A 232 -7.86 -4.51 5.75
CA TYR A 232 -7.41 -5.50 6.73
C TYR A 232 -6.38 -6.48 6.17
N GLU A 233 -5.91 -6.31 4.93
CA GLU A 233 -4.92 -7.21 4.31
C GLU A 233 -3.62 -7.31 5.13
N HIS A 234 -3.17 -6.19 5.68
CA HIS A 234 -1.98 -6.10 6.53
C HIS A 234 -1.97 -4.77 7.32
N PRO A 235 -1.22 -4.65 8.43
CA PRO A 235 -1.21 -3.43 9.25
C PRO A 235 -0.69 -2.19 8.50
N ARG A 236 0.14 -2.37 7.47
CA ARG A 236 0.57 -1.27 6.59
C ARG A 236 -0.61 -0.63 5.85
N GLU A 237 -1.56 -1.43 5.38
CA GLU A 237 -2.76 -0.95 4.66
C GLU A 237 -3.70 -0.23 5.60
N ILE A 238 -3.94 -0.82 6.78
CA ILE A 238 -4.69 -0.17 7.88
C ILE A 238 -4.10 1.21 8.17
N GLY A 239 -2.78 1.29 8.34
CA GLY A 239 -2.11 2.56 8.62
C GLY A 239 -2.25 3.57 7.49
N ALA A 240 -2.11 3.14 6.23
CA ALA A 240 -2.25 4.00 5.07
C ALA A 240 -3.68 4.54 4.91
N TYR A 241 -4.72 3.72 5.11
CA TYR A 241 -6.12 4.18 5.10
C TYR A 241 -6.40 5.20 6.21
N LEU A 242 -5.97 4.91 7.44
CA LEU A 242 -6.26 5.76 8.60
C LEU A 242 -5.53 7.11 8.52
N LEU A 243 -4.30 7.13 8.02
CA LEU A 243 -3.47 8.33 7.99
C LEU A 243 -3.62 9.14 6.70
N SER A 244 -4.13 8.56 5.61
CA SER A 244 -4.44 9.30 4.38
C SER A 244 -5.71 10.13 4.49
N ASP A 245 -6.71 9.62 5.22
CA ASP A 245 -7.98 10.33 5.45
C ASP A 245 -8.49 10.13 6.89
N PRO A 246 -7.83 10.74 7.89
CA PRO A 246 -8.19 10.58 9.30
C PRO A 246 -9.61 11.08 9.61
N LYS A 247 -10.16 11.99 8.79
CA LYS A 247 -11.50 12.55 8.96
C LYS A 247 -12.61 11.53 8.73
N LYS A 248 -12.35 10.48 7.94
CA LYS A 248 -13.29 9.35 7.77
C LYS A 248 -13.40 8.46 9.02
N TYR A 249 -12.43 8.54 9.92
CA TYR A 249 -12.30 7.63 11.06
C TYR A 249 -12.14 8.36 12.41
N PRO A 250 -12.96 9.39 12.71
CA PRO A 250 -12.71 10.30 13.84
C PRO A 250 -12.73 9.60 15.20
N ASP A 251 -13.56 8.57 15.34
CA ASP A 251 -13.75 7.82 16.58
C ASP A 251 -12.94 6.52 16.64
N SER A 252 -12.08 6.27 15.65
CA SER A 252 -11.32 5.03 15.54
C SER A 252 -10.25 4.95 16.66
N PRO A 253 -10.33 3.96 17.57
CA PRO A 253 -9.34 3.78 18.63
C PRO A 253 -7.93 3.58 18.07
N VAL A 254 -7.82 2.74 17.03
CA VAL A 254 -6.54 2.49 16.35
C VAL A 254 -5.94 3.75 15.73
N LEU A 255 -6.74 4.68 15.18
CA LEU A 255 -6.22 5.95 14.66
C LEU A 255 -5.59 6.77 15.79
N ARG A 256 -6.26 6.85 16.94
CA ARG A 256 -5.75 7.58 18.11
C ARG A 256 -4.44 7.00 18.60
N ASP A 257 -4.37 5.68 18.74
CA ASP A 257 -3.17 4.99 19.20
C ASP A 257 -2.03 5.13 18.18
N MET A 258 -2.35 5.07 16.88
CA MET A 258 -1.39 5.28 15.81
C MET A 258 -0.85 6.72 15.77
N ILE A 259 -1.69 7.74 15.94
CA ILE A 259 -1.23 9.14 16.08
C ILE A 259 -0.37 9.28 17.33
N GLY A 260 -0.72 8.62 18.42
CA GLY A 260 0.08 8.59 19.65
C GLY A 260 1.48 8.01 19.43
N ALA A 261 1.59 6.97 18.60
CA ALA A 261 2.84 6.28 18.31
C ALA A 261 3.70 6.95 17.20
N VAL A 262 3.07 7.43 16.12
CA VAL A 262 3.76 8.08 14.99
C VAL A 262 4.07 9.56 15.29
N GLY A 263 3.21 10.20 16.10
CA GLY A 263 3.26 11.61 16.46
C GLY A 263 2.34 12.49 15.59
N LYS A 264 1.89 13.63 16.14
CA LYS A 264 0.89 14.53 15.52
C LYS A 264 1.24 15.09 14.14
N LEU A 265 2.51 15.07 13.75
CA LEU A 265 2.96 15.46 12.40
C LEU A 265 2.51 14.48 11.31
N SER A 266 1.91 13.34 11.69
CA SER A 266 1.33 12.35 10.78
C SER A 266 0.00 12.76 10.16
N LEU A 267 -0.60 13.88 10.59
CA LEU A 267 -1.89 14.32 10.06
C LEU A 267 -1.72 15.32 8.90
N PRO A 268 -2.60 15.26 7.88
CA PRO A 268 -2.65 16.28 6.84
C PRO A 268 -2.88 17.68 7.43
N ILE A 269 -2.32 18.72 6.78
CA ILE A 269 -2.62 20.11 7.13
C ILE A 269 -3.93 20.50 6.46
N GLU A 270 -4.84 21.13 7.22
CA GLU A 270 -6.09 21.73 6.73
C GLU A 270 -5.88 23.07 6.01
#